data_AF-A0AAW4YCE2-F1
#
_entry.id   AF-A0AAW4YCE2-F1
#
_cell.length_a   1.000
_cell.length_b   1.000
_cell.length_c   1.000
_cell.angle_alpha   90.00
_cell.angle_beta   90.00
_cell.angle_gamma   90.00
#
_symmetry.space_group_name_H-M   'P 1'
#
loop_
_entity.id
_entity.type
_entity.pdbx_description
1 polymer ?
#
loop_
_entity_poly.entity_id
_entity_poly.type
_entity_poly.pdbx_seq_one_letter_code
_entity_poly.pdbx_strand_id
1 'polypeptide(L)'
;MSNKKELEKALIDSLKKGKIIYPSIYKRRFNIPLSDVIKIMNELSKNDLVSLRFKIETPEYSSNRLYKLGKLPESVYNEETDENIEVTNEIIRPVYEVISNE
;
A
#
# COMPACT_ATOMS: atom_id res chain seq x y z
N MET A 1 -7.90 -21.52 -15.60
CA MET A 1 -8.12 -21.29 -14.15
C MET A 1 -8.74 -19.91 -14.02
N SER A 2 -9.77 -19.71 -13.20
CA SER A 2 -10.42 -18.38 -13.08
C SER A 2 -9.48 -17.39 -12.39
N ASN A 3 -9.35 -16.17 -12.92
CA ASN A 3 -8.57 -15.06 -12.33
C ASN A 3 -8.86 -14.86 -10.83
N LYS A 4 -10.07 -15.21 -10.37
CA LYS A 4 -10.47 -15.15 -8.96
C LYS A 4 -9.65 -16.07 -8.07
N LYS A 5 -9.42 -17.33 -8.46
CA LYS A 5 -8.67 -18.30 -7.64
C LYS A 5 -7.19 -17.93 -7.54
N GLU A 6 -6.62 -17.34 -8.59
CA GLU A 6 -5.24 -16.85 -8.57
C GLU A 6 -5.07 -15.61 -7.69
N LEU A 7 -6.06 -14.71 -7.70
CA LEU A 7 -6.11 -13.56 -6.80
C LEU A 7 -6.19 -14.01 -5.33
N GLU A 8 -7.13 -14.90 -5.00
CA GLU A 8 -7.29 -15.44 -3.64
C GLU A 8 -6.00 -16.07 -3.12
N LYS A 9 -5.38 -16.95 -3.91
CA LYS A 9 -4.11 -17.58 -3.54
C LYS A 9 -3.00 -16.54 -3.31
N ALA A 10 -2.86 -15.57 -4.22
CA ALA A 10 -1.83 -14.55 -4.06
C ALA A 10 -2.05 -13.64 -2.85
N LEU A 11 -3.32 -13.36 -2.49
CA LEU A 11 -3.66 -12.64 -1.27
C LEU A 11 -3.26 -13.44 -0.04
N ILE A 12 -3.64 -14.73 0.03
CA ILE A 12 -3.27 -15.62 1.15
C ILE A 12 -1.74 -15.71 1.28
N ASP A 13 -1.00 -15.95 0.18
CA ASP A 13 0.46 -15.99 0.17
C ASP A 13 1.11 -14.64 0.59
N SER A 14 0.34 -13.56 0.53
CA SER A 14 0.80 -12.23 0.94
C SER A 14 0.53 -11.88 2.39
N LEU A 15 -0.32 -12.64 3.10
CA LEU A 15 -0.65 -12.43 4.51
C LEU A 15 0.46 -12.94 5.46
N LYS A 16 1.73 -12.64 5.15
CA LYS A 16 2.83 -12.77 6.10
C LYS A 16 2.94 -11.49 6.88
N LYS A 17 2.89 -11.55 8.22
CA LYS A 17 2.98 -10.36 9.08
C LYS A 17 4.18 -9.47 8.72
N GLY A 18 3.95 -8.16 8.71
CA GLY A 18 4.91 -7.13 8.32
C GLY A 18 5.09 -6.97 6.81
N LYS A 19 4.51 -7.86 5.98
CA LYS A 19 4.55 -7.69 4.53
C LYS A 19 3.71 -6.49 4.10
N ILE A 20 4.22 -5.74 3.14
CA ILE A 20 3.54 -4.58 2.56
C ILE A 20 2.90 -4.99 1.24
N ILE A 21 1.61 -4.72 1.14
CA ILE A 21 0.75 -4.98 -0.01
C ILE A 21 0.54 -3.65 -0.73
N TYR A 22 0.98 -3.60 -1.99
CA TYR A 22 0.79 -2.47 -2.88
C TYR A 22 -0.39 -2.74 -3.81
N PRO A 23 -1.55 -2.05 -3.66
CA PRO A 23 -2.73 -2.31 -4.49
C PRO A 23 -2.47 -2.21 -6.00
N SER A 24 -1.54 -1.33 -6.41
CA SER A 24 -1.11 -1.17 -7.80
C SER A 24 -0.51 -2.45 -8.41
N ILE A 25 0.20 -3.26 -7.61
CA ILE A 25 0.78 -4.54 -8.07
C ILE A 25 -0.34 -5.53 -8.40
N TYR A 26 -1.40 -5.59 -7.60
CA TYR A 26 -2.54 -6.48 -7.81
C TYR A 26 -3.40 -6.03 -9.00
N LYS A 27 -3.62 -4.72 -9.14
CA LYS A 27 -4.23 -4.14 -10.36
C LYS A 27 -3.51 -4.65 -11.61
N ARG A 28 -2.18 -4.51 -11.65
CA ARG A 28 -1.36 -4.92 -12.81
C ARG A 28 -1.35 -6.43 -13.02
N ARG A 29 -1.20 -7.21 -11.95
CA ARG A 29 -1.07 -8.68 -12.03
C ARG A 29 -2.37 -9.37 -12.42
N PHE A 30 -3.51 -8.88 -11.94
CA PHE A 30 -4.81 -9.53 -12.11
C PHE A 30 -5.75 -8.77 -13.05
N ASN A 31 -5.30 -7.64 -13.62
CA ASN A 31 -6.08 -6.76 -14.49
C ASN A 31 -7.45 -6.37 -13.89
N ILE A 32 -7.46 -6.07 -12.59
CA ILE A 32 -8.65 -5.65 -11.83
C ILE A 32 -8.60 -4.15 -11.52
N PRO A 33 -9.73 -3.44 -11.51
CA PRO A 33 -9.76 -2.03 -11.16
C PRO A 33 -9.15 -1.77 -9.78
N LEU A 34 -8.37 -0.70 -9.66
CA LEU A 34 -7.73 -0.32 -8.40
C LEU A 34 -8.75 -0.10 -7.27
N SER A 35 -9.91 0.47 -7.61
CA SER A 35 -11.02 0.66 -6.68
C SER A 35 -11.48 -0.64 -6.05
N ASP A 36 -11.49 -1.74 -6.81
CA ASP A 36 -11.95 -3.04 -6.31
C ASP A 36 -10.89 -3.71 -5.44
N VAL A 37 -9.60 -3.56 -5.79
CA VAL A 37 -8.50 -3.96 -4.90
C VAL A 37 -8.59 -3.22 -3.57
N ILE A 38 -8.82 -1.90 -3.60
CA ILE A 38 -8.96 -1.09 -2.39
C ILE A 38 -10.17 -1.54 -1.56
N LYS A 39 -11.32 -1.83 -2.19
CA LYS A 39 -12.49 -2.37 -1.47
C LYS A 39 -12.14 -3.68 -0.75
N ILE A 40 -11.49 -4.62 -1.44
CA ILE A 40 -11.03 -5.89 -0.83
C ILE A 40 -10.12 -5.61 0.37
N MET A 41 -9.13 -4.73 0.21
CA MET A 41 -8.19 -4.40 1.29
C MET A 41 -8.87 -3.71 2.47
N ASN A 42 -9.87 -2.87 2.22
CA ASN A 42 -10.67 -2.25 3.27
C ASN A 42 -11.48 -3.30 4.05
N GLU A 43 -12.07 -4.30 3.38
CA GLU A 43 -12.73 -5.42 4.07
C GLU A 43 -11.74 -6.24 4.90
N LEU A 44 -10.55 -6.54 4.36
CA LEU A 44 -9.49 -7.21 5.14
C LEU A 44 -9.04 -6.37 6.33
N SER A 45 -9.02 -5.05 6.19
CA SER A 45 -8.65 -4.13 7.28
C SER A 45 -9.70 -4.08 8.39
N LYS A 46 -10.99 -4.21 8.06
CA LYS A 46 -12.07 -4.32 9.07
C LYS A 46 -12.00 -5.61 9.88
N ASN A 47 -11.35 -6.65 9.34
CA ASN A 47 -11.14 -7.94 10.00
C ASN A 47 -9.77 -8.03 10.70
N ASP A 48 -9.08 -6.90 10.90
CA ASP A 48 -7.75 -6.82 11.54
C ASP A 48 -6.67 -7.72 10.89
N LEU A 49 -6.81 -8.03 9.59
CA LEU A 49 -5.80 -8.81 8.85
C LEU A 49 -4.69 -7.91 8.30
N VAL A 50 -5.08 -6.71 7.87
CA VAL A 50 -4.18 -5.69 7.32
C VAL A 50 -4.47 -4.32 7.93
N SER A 51 -3.49 -3.42 7.91
CA SER A 51 -3.62 -2.05 8.36
C SER A 51 -3.33 -1.10 7.20
N LEU A 52 -4.23 -0.17 6.94
CA LEU A 52 -3.99 0.91 5.98
C LEU A 52 -2.82 1.79 6.46
N ARG A 53 -1.89 2.01 5.54
CA ARG A 53 -0.70 2.85 5.68
C ARG A 53 -0.55 3.72 4.45
N PHE A 54 0.29 4.73 4.57
CA PHE A 54 0.58 5.66 3.50
C PHE A 54 2.08 5.74 3.27
N LYS A 55 2.46 5.66 2.00
CA LYS A 55 3.83 5.88 1.54
C LYS A 55 3.86 7.19 0.77
N ILE A 56 4.94 7.96 0.92
CA ILE A 56 5.17 9.18 0.13
C ILE A 56 6.05 8.77 -1.04
N GLU A 57 5.57 8.98 -2.26
CA GLU A 57 6.21 8.48 -3.47
C GLU A 57 6.00 9.43 -4.66
N THR A 58 7.12 9.87 -5.22
CA THR A 58 7.24 10.60 -6.49
C THR A 58 8.08 9.76 -7.46
N PRO A 59 8.25 10.18 -8.73
CA PRO A 59 9.17 9.51 -9.64
C PRO A 59 10.63 9.49 -9.16
N GLU A 60 11.02 10.46 -8.34
CA GLU A 60 12.41 10.71 -7.91
C GLU A 60 12.65 10.40 -6.42
N TYR A 61 11.59 10.08 -5.67
CA TYR A 61 11.68 9.81 -4.24
C TYR A 61 10.68 8.75 -3.81
N SER A 62 11.12 7.84 -2.93
CA SER A 62 10.26 6.81 -2.36
C SER A 62 10.56 6.66 -0.87
N SER A 63 9.59 6.99 -0.01
CA SER A 63 9.82 6.94 1.43
C SER A 63 10.00 5.50 1.91
N ASN A 64 11.07 5.27 2.68
CA ASN A 64 11.26 4.00 3.42
C ASN A 64 10.31 3.86 4.62
N ARG A 65 9.74 4.98 5.08
CA ARG A 65 8.78 5.01 6.19
C ARG A 65 7.36 4.86 5.67
N LEU A 66 6.52 4.23 6.50
CA LEU A 66 5.08 4.14 6.32
C LEU A 66 4.38 4.96 7.39
N TYR A 67 3.38 5.72 6.97
CA TYR A 67 2.64 6.65 7.82
C TYR A 67 1.22 6.16 8.09
N LYS A 68 0.69 6.53 9.25
CA LYS A 68 -0.72 6.35 9.58
C LYS A 68 -1.53 7.55 9.08
N LEU A 69 -2.83 7.36 8.92
CA LEU A 69 -3.74 8.48 8.68
C LEU A 69 -3.60 9.51 9.82
N GLY A 70 -3.54 10.80 9.48
CA GLY A 70 -3.35 11.88 10.45
C GLY A 70 -1.94 11.96 11.08
N LYS A 71 -0.98 11.16 10.60
CA LYS A 71 0.43 11.19 11.00
C LYS A 71 1.37 11.39 9.81
N LEU A 72 0.86 11.95 8.72
CA LEU A 72 1.66 12.36 7.58
C LEU A 72 2.42 13.65 7.92
N PRO A 73 3.72 13.74 7.62
CA PRO A 73 4.46 14.99 7.76
C PRO A 73 4.03 15.98 6.67
N GLU A 74 4.28 17.28 6.89
CA GLU A 74 4.04 18.31 5.89
C GLU A 74 5.07 18.26 4.74
N SER A 75 6.29 17.80 5.04
CA SER A 75 7.37 17.64 4.07
C SER A 75 8.27 16.44 4.40
N VAL A 76 9.01 15.97 3.40
CA VAL A 76 10.07 14.96 3.55
C VAL A 76 11.32 15.43 2.82
N TYR A 77 12.48 15.12 3.38
CA TYR A 77 13.76 15.45 2.76
C TYR A 77 14.23 14.29 1.87
N ASN A 78 14.64 14.63 0.64
CA ASN A 78 15.26 13.70 -0.30
C ASN A 78 16.79 13.84 -0.23
N GLU A 79 17.43 12.85 0.35
CA GLU A 79 18.91 12.82 0.50
C GLU A 79 19.63 12.67 -0.84
N GLU A 80 18.98 12.17 -1.89
CA GLU A 80 19.59 11.99 -3.22
C GLU A 80 19.67 13.31 -3.99
N THR A 81 18.67 14.19 -3.84
CA THR A 81 18.58 15.47 -4.55
C THR A 81 18.89 16.69 -3.67
N ASP A 82 19.06 16.50 -2.35
CA ASP A 82 19.25 17.57 -1.37
C ASP A 82 18.07 18.57 -1.33
N GLU A 83 16.84 18.07 -1.47
CA GLU A 83 15.63 18.90 -1.54
C GLU A 83 14.56 18.49 -0.53
N ASN A 84 13.76 19.46 -0.08
CA ASN A 84 12.54 19.20 0.69
C ASN A 84 11.35 19.08 -0.27
N ILE A 85 10.65 17.95 -0.17
CA ILE A 85 9.46 17.65 -0.95
C ILE A 85 8.23 17.90 -0.07
N GLU A 86 7.34 18.77 -0.53
CA GLU A 86 6.04 19.01 0.11
C GLU A 86 5.12 17.78 -0.04
N VAL A 87 4.47 17.37 1.05
CA VAL A 87 3.57 16.22 1.06
C VAL A 87 2.17 16.64 0.65
N THR A 88 1.84 16.37 -0.61
CA THR A 88 0.51 16.60 -1.17
C THR A 88 -0.24 15.28 -1.39
N ASN A 89 -1.56 15.38 -1.59
CA ASN A 89 -2.41 14.21 -1.92
C ASN A 89 -1.94 13.47 -3.18
N GLU A 90 -1.26 14.15 -4.10
CA GLU A 90 -0.81 13.59 -5.38
C GLU A 90 0.37 12.64 -5.23
N ILE A 91 1.13 12.74 -4.14
CA ILE A 91 2.33 11.91 -3.89
C ILE A 91 2.10 10.88 -2.78
N ILE A 92 0.95 10.94 -2.13
CA ILE A 92 0.53 9.94 -1.13
C ILE A 92 0.03 8.69 -1.86
N ARG A 93 0.55 7.52 -1.48
CA ARG A 93 0.13 6.22 -2.00
C ARG A 93 -0.41 5.35 -0.87
N PRO A 94 -1.64 4.83 -0.96
CA PRO A 94 -2.15 3.89 0.02
C PRO A 94 -1.46 2.53 -0.16
N VAL A 95 -1.00 1.97 0.95
CA VAL A 95 -0.45 0.61 1.03
C VAL A 95 -1.05 -0.09 2.26
N TYR A 96 -0.98 -1.41 2.29
CA TYR A 96 -1.54 -2.18 3.39
C TYR A 96 -0.45 -3.04 4.03
N GLU A 97 -0.25 -2.88 5.33
CA GLU A 97 0.68 -3.68 6.12
C GLU A 97 -0.08 -4.87 6.71
N VAL A 98 0.40 -6.09 6.51
CA VAL A 98 -0.20 -7.28 7.13
C VAL A 98 0.12 -7.27 8.62
N ILE A 99 -0.91 -7.32 9.46
CA ILE A 99 -0.76 -7.26 10.93
C ILE A 99 -1.04 -8.60 11.62
N SER A 100 -1.80 -9.49 10.99
CA SER A 100 -2.07 -10.83 11.52
C SER A 100 -0.93 -11.81 11.24
N ASN A 101 -0.61 -12.62 12.25
CA ASN A 101 0.11 -13.88 12.11
C ASN A 101 -0.98 -14.96 12.10
N GLU A 102 -1.39 -15.46 10.94
CA GLU A 102 -1.83 -16.86 10.94
C GLU A 102 -0.59 -17.75 10.97
#